data_AF-A0A556TPW6-F1
#
_entry.id   AF-A0A556TPW6-F1
#
_cell.length_a   1.000
_cell.length_b   1.000
_cell.length_c   1.000
_cell.angle_alpha   90.00
_cell.angle_beta   90.00
_cell.angle_gamma   90.00
#
_symmetry.space_group_name_H-M   'P 1'
#
loop_
_entity.id
_entity.type
_entity.pdbx_description
1 polymer ?
#
loop_
_entity_poly.entity_id
_entity_poly.type
_entity_poly.pdbx_seq_one_letter_code
_entity_poly.pdbx_strand_id
1 'polypeptide(L)'
;MQNVLDNLKDLPPSTGAKDIDLIFLRGLMESPIVRSLAKAHERLEDVKLEAVGNNNVELVSEILSDISDLAEHNDSAAELSKILQEPHFQSLIATHDQVAAKSFETLPSAANNTTLSSTSFMPVDTVRMISIQKKAGEPLGVTFRVENGELVIARILHGSMIDKQGMLHTGDVIRELNGQEVGGDPMALQEMLKDINGSVTLKILPSYRDAPKPAQVYLRPHFKYNPETDNLIPCKEAGLAFSKGEILHIVNREDPNWWQARSVVGGQTGLIPSQYLEEKRKAFVRKDLESSDFDRHELQIYEEVARMPPFQRKTLILIGAQGVGRRSLKNRLIVLNPLLFGTTVPFTSRRPREEEKDGQSYSFVSRAEMEMDIKAGRYLEHGEYDGNMYGTKIDSIHEVVNTGRTCILDVNPQALKVLRTAEFMPFVVFIAAPELDTLRAMHKAVVDAGITTKLLTRAYSHYFDLTIVNDNLDKAFEKLQAAVEQLCTEPQWVPVNWVY
;
A
#
# COMPACT_ATOMS: atom_id res chain seq x y z
N MET A 1 3.22 32.69 -20.91
CA MET A 1 1.78 32.37 -21.06
C MET A 1 0.97 33.48 -21.74
N GLN A 2 1.15 34.75 -21.35
CA GLN A 2 0.41 35.90 -21.92
C GLN A 2 0.58 36.05 -23.45
N ASN A 3 1.82 35.89 -23.97
CA ASN A 3 2.09 35.90 -25.41
C ASN A 3 1.29 34.86 -26.21
N VAL A 4 1.03 33.67 -25.64
CA VAL A 4 0.26 32.62 -26.33
C VAL A 4 -1.22 32.98 -26.41
N LEU A 5 -1.76 33.58 -25.34
CA LEU A 5 -3.14 34.08 -25.29
C LEU A 5 -3.38 35.25 -26.24
N ASP A 6 -2.39 36.12 -26.41
CA ASP A 6 -2.50 37.26 -27.33
C ASP A 6 -2.34 36.81 -28.79
N ASN A 7 -1.44 35.88 -29.08
CA ASN A 7 -1.34 35.25 -30.41
C ASN A 7 -2.60 34.42 -30.78
N LEU A 8 -3.33 33.88 -29.79
CA LEU A 8 -4.60 33.19 -29.98
C LEU A 8 -5.78 34.11 -30.34
N LYS A 9 -5.63 35.43 -30.18
CA LYS A 9 -6.63 36.43 -30.62
C LYS A 9 -6.47 36.83 -32.08
N ASP A 10 -5.25 36.75 -32.60
CA ASP A 10 -4.88 37.26 -33.93
C ASP A 10 -4.75 36.16 -34.99
N LEU A 11 -5.18 34.92 -34.69
CA LEU A 11 -5.15 33.81 -35.65
C LEU A 11 -6.15 34.04 -36.80
N PRO A 12 -5.72 34.05 -38.07
CA PRO A 12 -6.63 34.18 -39.19
C PRO A 12 -7.52 32.92 -39.32
N PRO A 13 -8.78 33.06 -39.76
CA PRO A 13 -9.73 31.94 -39.90
C PRO A 13 -9.34 30.91 -40.98
N SER A 14 -8.18 31.07 -41.63
CA SER A 14 -7.61 30.12 -42.60
C SER A 14 -6.72 29.05 -41.97
N THR A 15 -6.45 29.13 -40.67
CA THR A 15 -5.81 28.02 -39.95
C THR A 15 -6.86 26.94 -39.77
N GLY A 16 -6.73 25.78 -40.45
CA GLY A 16 -7.71 24.69 -40.48
C GLY A 16 -8.05 24.01 -39.14
N ALA A 17 -7.83 24.67 -38.01
CA ALA A 17 -8.35 24.33 -36.70
C ALA A 17 -9.84 24.68 -36.63
N LYS A 18 -10.65 23.79 -36.06
CA LYS A 18 -12.08 24.05 -35.88
C LYS A 18 -12.24 25.13 -34.82
N ASP A 19 -13.17 26.08 -35.00
CA ASP A 19 -13.42 27.19 -34.05
C ASP A 19 -13.64 26.70 -32.61
N ILE A 20 -14.23 25.51 -32.46
CA ILE A 20 -14.46 24.86 -31.16
C ILE A 20 -13.14 24.52 -30.45
N ASP A 21 -12.12 24.09 -31.18
CA ASP A 21 -10.81 23.73 -30.61
C ASP A 21 -10.05 24.99 -30.17
N LEU A 22 -10.19 26.10 -30.89
CA LEU A 22 -9.62 27.40 -30.52
C LEU A 22 -10.30 28.01 -29.30
N ILE A 23 -11.63 27.89 -29.20
CA ILE A 23 -12.39 28.30 -28.01
C ILE A 23 -12.01 27.43 -26.80
N PHE A 24 -11.86 26.12 -27.00
CA PHE A 24 -11.42 25.19 -25.96
C PHE A 24 -10.01 25.53 -25.47
N LEU A 25 -9.06 25.76 -26.39
CA LEU A 25 -7.67 26.10 -26.04
C LEU A 25 -7.60 27.43 -25.28
N ARG A 26 -8.40 28.43 -25.69
CA ARG A 26 -8.54 29.69 -24.97
C ARG A 26 -9.10 29.48 -23.56
N GLY A 27 -10.18 28.71 -23.42
CA GLY A 27 -10.77 28.39 -22.12
C GLY A 27 -9.81 27.64 -21.19
N LEU A 28 -8.97 26.75 -21.74
CA LEU A 28 -7.93 26.05 -21.00
C LEU A 28 -6.84 27.01 -20.51
N MET A 29 -6.38 27.92 -21.37
CA MET A 29 -5.34 28.90 -21.04
C MET A 29 -5.82 30.02 -20.11
N GLU A 30 -7.12 30.33 -20.13
CA GLU A 30 -7.76 31.26 -19.20
C GLU A 30 -8.15 30.62 -17.86
N SER A 31 -8.06 29.28 -17.76
CA SER A 31 -8.38 28.53 -16.53
C SER A 31 -7.55 29.00 -15.34
N PRO A 32 -8.18 29.28 -14.18
CA PRO A 32 -7.48 29.63 -12.96
C PRO A 32 -6.44 28.59 -12.54
N ILE A 33 -6.70 27.31 -12.82
CA ILE A 33 -5.81 26.20 -12.49
C ILE A 33 -4.54 26.28 -13.34
N VAL A 34 -4.67 26.47 -14.65
CA VAL A 34 -3.53 26.54 -15.58
C VAL A 34 -2.70 27.79 -15.32
N ARG A 35 -3.34 28.93 -15.01
CA ARG A 35 -2.63 30.15 -14.58
C ARG A 35 -1.89 29.98 -13.27
N SER A 36 -2.50 29.32 -12.28
CA SER A 36 -1.84 29.00 -11.02
C SER A 36 -0.69 28.02 -11.21
N LEU A 37 -0.83 27.04 -12.11
CA LEU A 37 0.22 26.08 -12.43
C LEU A 37 1.41 26.76 -13.11
N ALA A 38 1.17 27.68 -14.04
CA ALA A 38 2.23 28.45 -14.68
C ALA A 38 2.92 29.41 -13.71
N LYS A 39 2.17 30.06 -12.81
CA LYS A 39 2.76 30.86 -11.72
C LYS A 39 3.57 30.01 -10.76
N ALA A 40 3.14 28.79 -10.48
CA ALA A 40 3.89 27.84 -9.67
C ALA A 40 5.16 27.38 -10.41
N HIS A 41 5.09 27.14 -11.72
CA HIS A 41 6.24 26.80 -12.54
C HIS A 41 7.25 27.94 -12.63
N GLU A 42 6.82 29.18 -12.91
CA GLU A 42 7.70 30.36 -12.87
C GLU A 42 8.36 30.55 -11.50
N ARG A 43 7.61 30.35 -10.40
CA ARG A 43 8.17 30.40 -9.03
C ARG A 43 9.12 29.26 -8.69
N LEU A 44 8.96 28.10 -9.32
CA LEU A 44 9.83 26.94 -9.14
C LEU A 44 11.08 27.02 -10.02
N GLU A 45 11.01 27.69 -11.17
CA GLU A 45 12.17 27.99 -12.03
C GLU A 45 13.14 28.97 -11.35
N ASP A 46 12.65 29.87 -10.49
CA ASP A 46 13.49 30.83 -9.76
C ASP A 46 14.40 30.19 -8.69
N VAL A 47 14.13 28.95 -8.26
CA VAL A 47 14.95 28.25 -7.26
C VAL A 47 15.81 27.20 -7.96
N LYS A 48 16.83 27.66 -8.70
CA LYS A 48 17.93 26.79 -9.10
C LYS A 48 18.80 26.50 -7.88
N LEU A 49 18.56 25.36 -7.23
CA LEU A 49 19.52 24.79 -6.29
C LEU A 49 20.74 24.31 -7.10
N GLU A 50 21.84 25.04 -6.98
CA GLU A 50 23.14 24.63 -7.52
C GLU A 50 23.94 23.95 -6.40
N ALA A 51 24.62 22.85 -6.75
CA ALA A 51 25.50 22.19 -5.80
C ALA A 51 26.67 23.11 -5.45
N VAL A 52 27.05 23.14 -4.18
CA VAL A 52 28.17 23.98 -3.69
C VAL A 52 29.52 23.49 -4.25
N GLY A 53 29.60 22.22 -4.64
CA GLY A 53 30.75 21.57 -5.29
C GLY A 53 30.38 20.15 -5.75
N ASN A 54 31.29 19.45 -6.41
CA ASN A 54 31.06 18.07 -6.91
C ASN A 54 32.25 17.12 -6.64
N ASN A 55 33.18 17.53 -5.78
CA ASN A 55 34.42 16.81 -5.46
C ASN A 55 34.64 16.73 -3.94
N ASN A 56 33.56 16.68 -3.16
CA ASN A 56 33.62 16.63 -1.70
C ASN A 56 34.21 15.29 -1.20
N VAL A 57 34.07 14.19 -1.93
CA VAL A 57 34.72 12.91 -1.60
C VAL A 57 36.25 13.04 -1.63
N GLU A 58 36.78 13.74 -2.64
CA GLU A 58 38.22 13.99 -2.78
C GLU A 58 38.72 14.90 -1.65
N LEU A 59 37.95 15.96 -1.33
CA LEU A 59 38.25 16.88 -0.23
C LEU A 59 38.29 16.17 1.13
N VAL A 60 37.34 15.27 1.41
CA VAL A 60 37.35 14.48 2.66
C VAL A 60 38.59 13.57 2.70
N SER A 61 38.98 13.00 1.57
CA SER A 61 40.18 12.15 1.48
C SER A 61 41.48 12.94 1.72
N GLU A 62 41.56 14.16 1.18
CA GLU A 62 42.67 15.09 1.41
C GLU A 62 42.76 15.51 2.88
N ILE A 63 41.62 15.91 3.48
CA ILE A 63 41.54 16.24 4.91
C ILE A 63 41.98 15.06 5.77
N LEU A 64 41.53 13.83 5.46
CA LEU A 64 41.93 12.63 6.19
C LEU A 64 43.43 12.35 6.08
N SER A 65 44.04 12.64 4.93
CA SER A 65 45.50 12.54 4.74
C SER A 65 46.22 13.57 5.61
N ASP A 66 45.76 14.83 5.61
CA ASP A 66 46.41 15.93 6.32
C ASP A 66 46.28 15.84 7.84
N ILE A 67 45.16 15.31 8.35
CA ILE A 67 44.94 15.15 9.79
C ILE A 67 45.47 13.83 10.33
N SER A 68 45.95 12.92 9.48
CA SER A 68 46.42 11.59 9.91
C SER A 68 47.58 11.68 10.91
N ASP A 69 48.56 12.56 10.65
CA ASP A 69 49.70 12.82 11.54
C ASP A 69 49.28 13.56 12.83
N LEU A 70 48.20 14.34 12.78
CA LEU A 70 47.69 15.11 13.94
C LEU A 70 46.78 14.28 14.85
N ALA A 71 46.17 13.22 14.32
CA ALA A 71 45.27 12.32 15.05
C ALA A 71 46.00 11.51 16.14
N GLU A 72 47.32 11.34 16.03
CA GLU A 72 48.12 10.66 17.06
C GLU A 72 48.33 11.50 18.33
N HIS A 73 48.14 12.83 18.24
CA HIS A 73 48.51 13.76 19.31
C HIS A 73 47.39 14.73 19.72
N ASN A 74 46.23 14.68 19.04
CA ASN A 74 45.09 15.55 19.32
C ASN A 74 43.78 14.77 19.26
N ASP A 75 43.10 14.68 20.41
CA ASP A 75 41.84 13.96 20.55
C ASP A 75 40.73 14.51 19.62
N SER A 76 40.70 15.81 19.36
CA SER A 76 39.73 16.42 18.44
C SER A 76 40.02 16.07 16.97
N ALA A 77 41.30 15.90 16.60
CA ALA A 77 41.67 15.45 15.26
C ALA A 77 41.33 13.96 15.08
N ALA A 78 41.51 13.14 16.12
CA ALA A 78 41.09 11.74 16.14
C ALA A 78 39.56 11.60 16.03
N GLU A 79 38.80 12.42 16.76
CA GLU A 79 37.34 12.45 16.67
C GLU A 79 36.84 12.86 15.28
N LEU A 80 37.42 13.91 14.70
CA LEU A 80 37.08 14.36 13.35
C LEU A 80 37.40 13.27 12.30
N SER A 81 38.57 12.64 12.40
CA SER A 81 38.95 11.54 11.52
C SER A 81 37.95 10.38 11.60
N LYS A 82 37.50 10.05 12.81
CA LYS A 82 36.49 9.01 13.02
C LYS A 82 35.14 9.36 12.37
N ILE A 83 34.65 10.59 12.55
CA ILE A 83 33.38 11.05 11.95
C ILE A 83 33.46 11.03 10.42
N LEU A 84 34.55 11.54 9.85
CA LEU A 84 34.75 11.58 8.41
C LEU A 84 34.87 10.18 7.78
N GLN A 85 35.31 9.19 8.54
CA GLN A 85 35.39 7.79 8.10
C GLN A 85 34.11 6.98 8.34
N GLU A 86 33.06 7.56 8.96
CA GLU A 86 31.81 6.83 9.19
C GLU A 86 31.13 6.44 7.86
N PRO A 87 30.65 5.19 7.72
CA PRO A 87 30.05 4.71 6.48
C PRO A 87 28.87 5.56 6.00
N HIS A 88 28.07 6.08 6.92
CA HIS A 88 26.91 6.92 6.60
C HIS A 88 27.34 8.31 6.11
N PHE A 89 28.39 8.89 6.70
CA PHE A 89 28.93 10.18 6.28
C PHE A 89 29.57 10.08 4.89
N GLN A 90 30.39 9.05 4.65
CA GLN A 90 30.98 8.76 3.34
C GLN A 90 29.92 8.53 2.26
N SER A 91 28.86 7.77 2.59
CA SER A 91 27.75 7.53 1.67
C SER A 91 26.98 8.82 1.35
N LEU A 92 26.77 9.69 2.33
CA LEU A 92 26.10 10.98 2.16
C LEU A 92 26.90 11.89 1.20
N ILE A 93 28.21 12.01 1.40
CA ILE A 93 29.08 12.84 0.57
C ILE A 93 29.21 12.29 -0.85
N ALA A 94 29.36 10.97 -1.00
CA ALA A 94 29.38 10.33 -2.32
C ALA A 94 28.05 10.52 -3.08
N THR A 95 26.92 10.42 -2.38
CA THR A 95 25.60 10.66 -2.97
C THR A 95 25.44 12.13 -3.38
N HIS A 96 25.92 13.06 -2.53
CA HIS A 96 25.94 14.48 -2.86
C HIS A 96 26.70 14.74 -4.17
N ASP A 97 27.92 14.23 -4.30
CA ASP A 97 28.74 14.45 -5.50
C ASP A 97 28.13 13.82 -6.76
N GLN A 98 27.50 12.64 -6.65
CA GLN A 98 26.75 12.03 -7.75
C GLN A 98 25.57 12.88 -8.22
N VAL A 99 24.80 13.43 -7.27
CA VAL A 99 23.67 14.32 -7.55
C VAL A 99 24.17 15.65 -8.16
N ALA A 100 25.26 16.21 -7.60
CA ALA A 100 25.90 17.42 -8.11
C ALA A 100 26.43 17.24 -9.55
N ALA A 101 27.02 16.07 -9.85
CA ALA A 101 27.50 15.70 -11.17
C ALA A 101 26.39 15.35 -12.17
N LYS A 102 25.11 15.37 -11.75
CA LYS A 102 23.94 14.98 -12.55
C LYS A 102 24.06 13.57 -13.14
N SER A 103 24.82 12.70 -12.47
CA SER A 103 24.98 11.29 -12.85
C SER A 103 23.87 10.48 -12.18
N PHE A 104 22.71 10.43 -12.83
CA PHE A 104 21.57 9.64 -12.38
C PHE A 104 21.62 8.23 -12.99
N GLU A 105 22.72 7.52 -12.78
CA GLU A 105 22.77 6.08 -13.08
C GLU A 105 22.13 5.28 -11.94
N THR A 106 21.38 4.27 -12.36
CA THR A 106 20.66 3.31 -11.51
C THR A 106 21.57 2.63 -10.50
N LEU A 107 21.13 2.67 -9.24
CA LEU A 107 21.62 1.96 -8.05
C LEU A 107 22.62 0.81 -8.33
N PRO A 108 23.86 0.88 -7.79
CA PRO A 108 24.66 -0.31 -7.58
C PRO A 108 23.97 -1.18 -6.51
N SER A 109 23.77 -2.45 -6.84
CA SER A 109 23.25 -3.48 -5.93
C SER A 109 24.02 -3.42 -4.60
N ALA A 110 23.28 -3.24 -3.50
CA ALA A 110 23.84 -3.28 -2.15
C ALA A 110 24.70 -4.54 -1.99
N ALA A 111 25.98 -4.35 -1.66
CA ALA A 111 26.84 -5.43 -1.24
C ALA A 111 26.27 -6.02 0.05
N ASN A 112 25.66 -7.19 -0.08
CA ASN A 112 25.17 -8.00 1.04
C ASN A 112 26.35 -8.42 1.92
N ASN A 113 26.63 -7.67 2.98
CA ASN A 113 27.34 -8.21 4.15
C ASN A 113 26.29 -8.75 5.12
N THR A 114 25.78 -9.94 4.83
CA THR A 114 25.08 -10.77 5.81
C THR A 114 25.75 -12.14 5.86
N THR A 115 26.56 -12.31 6.90
CA THR A 115 26.96 -13.61 7.44
C THR A 115 25.72 -14.45 7.69
N LEU A 116 25.55 -15.57 6.97
CA LEU A 116 24.64 -16.64 7.36
C LEU A 116 25.06 -17.98 6.74
N SER A 117 25.25 -18.94 7.66
CA SER A 117 24.85 -20.35 7.59
C SER A 117 25.30 -21.19 6.40
N SER A 118 26.22 -22.10 6.72
CA SER A 118 26.37 -23.44 6.15
C SER A 118 25.07 -24.07 5.62
N THR A 119 24.97 -24.19 4.30
CA THR A 119 24.17 -25.22 3.62
C THR A 119 24.88 -25.65 2.34
N SER A 120 25.44 -26.86 2.41
CA SER A 120 25.61 -27.85 1.34
C SER A 120 26.18 -27.40 -0.01
N PHE A 121 27.50 -27.56 -0.15
CA PHE A 121 28.15 -27.74 -1.45
C PHE A 121 27.62 -29.03 -2.13
N MET A 122 26.87 -28.88 -3.23
CA MET A 122 26.73 -29.93 -4.23
C MET A 122 27.63 -29.59 -5.43
N PRO A 123 28.21 -30.59 -6.15
CA PRO A 123 29.13 -30.32 -7.25
C PRO A 123 28.43 -29.61 -8.41
N VAL A 124 29.17 -28.68 -9.03
CA VAL A 124 28.71 -27.70 -10.04
C VAL A 124 28.25 -28.32 -11.37
N ASP A 125 28.34 -29.64 -11.56
CA ASP A 125 28.05 -30.31 -12.85
C ASP A 125 26.95 -31.40 -12.78
N THR A 126 25.98 -31.28 -11.88
CA THR A 126 24.84 -32.23 -11.86
C THR A 126 23.79 -31.87 -12.92
N VAL A 127 23.94 -32.49 -14.09
CA VAL A 127 22.99 -32.36 -15.19
C VAL A 127 21.66 -33.05 -14.87
N ARG A 128 20.54 -32.34 -15.08
CA ARG A 128 19.17 -32.85 -14.89
C ARG A 128 18.55 -33.16 -16.26
N MET A 129 17.96 -34.35 -16.41
CA MET A 129 17.13 -34.67 -17.56
C MET A 129 15.66 -34.48 -17.21
N ILE A 130 14.94 -33.72 -18.02
CA ILE A 130 13.49 -33.50 -17.89
C ILE A 130 12.79 -33.95 -19.16
N SER A 131 11.58 -34.52 -19.02
CA SER A 131 10.74 -34.87 -20.17
C SER A 131 9.47 -34.05 -20.14
N ILE A 132 9.23 -33.25 -21.18
CA ILE A 132 8.08 -32.35 -21.31
C ILE A 132 7.18 -32.83 -22.46
N GLN A 133 5.87 -32.65 -22.36
CA GLN A 133 4.90 -33.15 -23.34
C GLN A 133 4.41 -32.01 -24.23
N LYS A 134 4.98 -31.88 -25.44
CA LYS A 134 4.71 -30.77 -26.35
C LYS A 134 3.70 -31.14 -27.45
N LYS A 135 2.76 -30.24 -27.75
CA LYS A 135 1.90 -30.33 -28.94
C LYS A 135 2.53 -29.61 -30.15
N ALA A 136 2.27 -30.12 -31.36
CA ALA A 136 2.72 -29.49 -32.61
C ALA A 136 2.21 -28.05 -32.70
N GLY A 137 3.10 -27.09 -33.04
CA GLY A 137 2.75 -25.67 -33.19
C GLY A 137 2.55 -24.87 -31.88
N GLU A 138 2.48 -25.51 -30.71
CA GLU A 138 2.38 -24.82 -29.42
C GLU A 138 3.79 -24.46 -28.91
N PRO A 139 4.08 -23.17 -28.62
CA PRO A 139 5.38 -22.78 -28.07
C PRO A 139 5.50 -23.27 -26.61
N LEU A 140 6.72 -23.56 -26.18
CA LEU A 140 6.99 -23.92 -24.77
C LEU A 140 6.59 -22.80 -23.80
N GLY A 141 6.54 -21.56 -24.28
CA GLY A 141 6.25 -20.38 -23.47
C GLY A 141 7.42 -19.99 -22.58
N VAL A 142 8.65 -20.16 -23.08
CA VAL A 142 9.88 -19.68 -22.46
C VAL A 142 10.61 -18.76 -23.42
N THR A 143 11.36 -17.80 -22.89
CA THR A 143 12.28 -16.97 -23.67
C THR A 143 13.71 -17.32 -23.28
N PHE A 144 14.62 -17.22 -24.24
CA PHE A 144 16.03 -17.54 -24.06
C PHE A 144 16.89 -16.29 -24.17
N ARG A 145 18.00 -16.27 -23.45
CA ARG A 145 19.12 -15.37 -23.66
C ARG A 145 20.39 -16.18 -23.86
N VAL A 146 21.35 -15.63 -24.58
CA VAL A 146 22.64 -16.28 -24.83
C VAL A 146 23.66 -15.70 -23.86
N GLU A 147 24.18 -16.52 -22.96
CA GLU A 147 25.26 -16.14 -22.04
C GLU A 147 26.45 -17.08 -22.27
N ASN A 148 27.63 -16.53 -22.57
CA ASN A 148 28.85 -17.30 -22.84
C ASN A 148 28.72 -18.39 -23.93
N GLY A 149 27.82 -18.19 -24.90
CA GLY A 149 27.55 -19.17 -25.96
C GLY A 149 26.59 -20.30 -25.56
N GLU A 150 26.04 -20.27 -24.35
CA GLU A 150 25.02 -21.21 -23.87
C GLU A 150 23.63 -20.57 -23.87
N LEU A 151 22.60 -21.39 -24.12
CA LEU A 151 21.20 -20.96 -24.10
C LEU A 151 20.63 -21.04 -22.67
N VAL A 152 20.38 -19.87 -22.09
CA VAL A 152 19.86 -19.72 -20.73
C VAL A 152 18.40 -19.26 -20.76
N ILE A 153 17.55 -19.88 -19.95
CA ILE A 153 16.15 -19.45 -19.82
C ILE A 153 16.09 -18.07 -19.16
N ALA A 154 15.56 -17.09 -19.89
CA ALA A 154 15.42 -15.71 -19.44
C ALA A 154 14.08 -15.44 -18.75
N ARG A 155 12.98 -15.99 -19.29
CA ARG A 155 11.63 -15.80 -18.74
C ARG A 155 10.77 -17.02 -19.04
N ILE A 156 9.82 -17.30 -18.14
CA ILE A 156 8.73 -18.27 -18.36
C ILE A 156 7.43 -17.47 -18.44
N LEU A 157 6.65 -17.67 -19.51
CA LEU A 157 5.38 -16.98 -19.72
C LEU A 157 4.30 -17.63 -18.86
N HIS A 158 3.55 -16.81 -18.11
CA HIS A 158 2.49 -17.27 -17.23
C HIS A 158 1.35 -17.94 -18.01
N GLY A 159 0.86 -19.08 -17.53
CA GLY A 159 -0.17 -19.90 -18.19
C GLY A 159 0.35 -20.80 -19.32
N SER A 160 1.65 -20.74 -19.63
CA SER A 160 2.30 -21.65 -20.60
C SER A 160 2.38 -23.09 -20.08
N MET A 161 2.71 -24.01 -20.98
CA MET A 161 2.92 -25.42 -20.63
C MET A 161 4.02 -25.58 -19.55
N ILE A 162 5.12 -24.83 -19.70
CA ILE A 162 6.24 -24.89 -18.77
C ILE A 162 5.87 -24.28 -17.40
N ASP A 163 5.11 -23.19 -17.38
CA ASP A 163 4.58 -22.60 -16.14
C ASP A 163 3.67 -23.57 -15.37
N LYS A 164 2.81 -24.32 -16.09
CA LYS A 164 1.91 -25.32 -15.49
C LYS A 164 2.64 -26.56 -14.95
N GLN A 165 3.74 -26.96 -15.59
CA GLN A 165 4.49 -28.17 -15.20
C GLN A 165 5.58 -27.89 -14.15
N GLY A 166 6.10 -26.66 -14.06
CA GLY A 166 7.08 -26.26 -13.04
C GLY A 166 8.42 -27.02 -13.13
N MET A 167 8.74 -27.60 -14.29
CA MET A 167 9.93 -28.45 -14.48
C MET A 167 11.19 -27.68 -14.90
N LEU A 168 11.01 -26.45 -15.39
CA LEU A 168 12.09 -25.53 -15.78
C LEU A 168 11.97 -24.23 -14.98
N HIS A 169 13.11 -23.61 -14.70
CA HIS A 169 13.21 -22.35 -13.99
C HIS A 169 14.00 -21.33 -14.81
N THR A 170 13.76 -20.05 -14.53
CA THR A 170 14.59 -18.97 -15.08
C THR A 170 16.02 -19.12 -14.58
N GLY A 171 16.98 -19.08 -15.51
CA GLY A 171 18.39 -19.31 -15.23
C GLY A 171 18.89 -20.72 -15.59
N ASP A 172 18.00 -21.69 -15.85
CA ASP A 172 18.42 -23.01 -16.31
C ASP A 172 19.08 -22.92 -17.70
N VAL A 173 20.15 -23.69 -17.90
CA VAL A 173 20.88 -23.75 -19.17
C VAL A 173 20.49 -25.02 -19.92
N ILE A 174 20.05 -24.89 -21.18
CA ILE A 174 19.72 -26.04 -22.02
C ILE A 174 20.96 -26.50 -22.78
N ARG A 175 21.38 -27.75 -22.56
CA ARG A 175 22.56 -28.36 -23.21
C ARG A 175 22.18 -29.29 -24.35
N GLU A 176 21.17 -30.14 -24.16
CA GLU A 176 20.72 -31.08 -25.20
C GLU A 176 19.20 -31.13 -25.28
N LEU A 177 18.71 -31.35 -26.51
CA LEU A 177 17.31 -31.62 -26.81
C LEU A 177 17.22 -32.93 -27.60
N ASN A 178 16.52 -33.92 -27.06
CA ASN A 178 16.39 -35.26 -27.62
C ASN A 178 17.74 -35.92 -27.98
N GLY A 179 18.80 -35.60 -27.23
CA GLY A 179 20.16 -36.11 -27.46
C GLY A 179 20.97 -35.36 -28.53
N GLN A 180 20.45 -34.28 -29.09
CA GLN A 180 21.22 -33.34 -29.92
C GLN A 180 21.68 -32.15 -29.08
N GLU A 181 22.96 -31.80 -29.19
CA GLU A 181 23.51 -30.60 -28.55
C GLU A 181 22.83 -29.34 -29.07
N VAL A 182 22.40 -28.51 -28.14
CA VAL A 182 21.76 -27.23 -28.39
C VAL A 182 22.86 -26.17 -28.37
N GLY A 183 23.20 -25.64 -29.54
CA GLY A 183 24.18 -24.55 -29.67
C GLY A 183 23.64 -23.21 -29.13
N GLY A 184 24.47 -22.16 -29.14
CA GLY A 184 24.10 -20.83 -28.61
C GLY A 184 23.08 -20.02 -29.43
N ASP A 185 22.38 -20.62 -30.40
CA ASP A 185 21.40 -19.92 -31.25
C ASP A 185 19.94 -20.22 -30.84
N PRO A 186 19.20 -19.24 -30.30
CA PRO A 186 17.79 -19.42 -29.94
C PRO A 186 16.89 -19.79 -31.14
N MET A 187 17.23 -19.33 -32.36
CA MET A 187 16.39 -19.58 -33.54
C MET A 187 16.48 -21.05 -33.98
N ALA A 188 17.68 -21.61 -33.99
CA ALA A 188 17.90 -23.03 -34.26
C ALA A 188 17.11 -23.92 -33.27
N LEU A 189 17.11 -23.58 -31.98
CA LEU A 189 16.34 -24.32 -30.97
C LEU A 189 14.82 -24.23 -31.22
N GLN A 190 14.32 -23.06 -31.63
CA GLN A 190 12.91 -22.87 -31.98
C GLN A 190 12.51 -23.67 -33.21
N GLU A 191 13.36 -23.75 -34.24
CA GLU A 191 13.12 -24.60 -35.40
C GLU A 191 13.09 -26.09 -35.03
N MET A 192 14.05 -26.55 -34.23
CA MET A 192 14.08 -27.94 -33.74
C MET A 192 12.81 -28.30 -32.95
N LEU A 193 12.26 -27.35 -32.19
CA LEU A 193 11.04 -27.56 -31.41
C LEU A 193 9.76 -27.47 -32.23
N LYS A 194 9.76 -26.79 -33.37
CA LYS A 194 8.54 -26.45 -34.13
C LYS A 194 7.75 -27.70 -34.53
N ASP A 195 8.44 -28.70 -35.07
CA ASP A 195 7.83 -29.89 -35.68
C ASP A 195 7.69 -31.07 -34.71
N ILE A 196 8.17 -30.93 -33.46
CA ILE A 196 8.06 -32.00 -32.47
C ILE A 196 6.65 -32.03 -31.86
N ASN A 197 6.04 -33.22 -31.91
CA ASN A 197 4.77 -33.57 -31.29
C ASN A 197 4.96 -34.79 -30.39
N GLY A 198 4.79 -34.63 -29.07
CA GLY A 198 4.99 -35.67 -28.07
C GLY A 198 6.03 -35.31 -27.01
N SER A 199 6.66 -36.33 -26.43
CA SER A 199 7.65 -36.15 -25.36
C SER A 199 8.97 -35.57 -25.90
N VAL A 200 9.37 -34.41 -25.37
CA VAL A 200 10.69 -33.81 -25.60
C VAL A 200 11.53 -34.05 -24.34
N THR A 201 12.72 -34.61 -24.51
CA THR A 201 13.67 -34.76 -23.39
C THR A 201 14.72 -33.67 -23.48
N LEU A 202 14.83 -32.86 -22.44
CA LEU A 202 15.81 -31.80 -22.31
C LEU A 202 16.83 -32.18 -21.25
N LYS A 203 18.10 -31.98 -21.59
CA LYS A 203 19.21 -32.09 -20.66
C LYS A 203 19.63 -30.69 -20.26
N ILE A 204 19.45 -30.36 -18.99
CA ILE A 204 19.66 -29.02 -18.46
C ILE A 204 20.71 -29.00 -17.37
N LEU A 205 21.47 -27.91 -17.29
CA LEU A 205 22.22 -27.56 -16.10
C LEU A 205 21.30 -26.68 -15.23
N PRO A 206 20.81 -27.19 -14.09
CA PRO A 206 19.97 -26.42 -13.19
C PRO A 206 20.80 -25.29 -12.59
N SER A 207 20.35 -24.06 -12.75
CA SER A 207 20.95 -22.96 -12.02
C SER A 207 20.36 -22.98 -10.62
N TYR A 208 21.09 -23.53 -9.64
CA TYR A 208 20.74 -23.48 -8.21
C TYR A 208 20.86 -22.06 -7.65
N ARG A 209 20.39 -21.07 -8.39
CA ARG A 209 19.91 -19.82 -7.83
C ARG A 209 18.41 -20.04 -7.75
N ASP A 210 17.88 -20.29 -6.55
CA ASP A 210 16.48 -20.02 -6.28
C ASP A 210 16.25 -18.57 -6.71
N ALA A 211 15.80 -18.35 -7.94
CA ALA A 211 15.31 -17.05 -8.35
C ALA A 211 14.20 -16.77 -7.33
N PRO A 212 14.32 -15.71 -6.51
CA PRO A 212 13.33 -15.44 -5.49
C PRO A 212 11.99 -15.43 -6.21
N LYS A 213 11.08 -16.32 -5.78
CA LYS A 213 9.75 -16.40 -6.38
C LYS A 213 9.24 -14.97 -6.50
N PRO A 214 8.77 -14.54 -7.69
CA PRO A 214 8.35 -13.17 -7.88
C PRO A 214 7.39 -12.81 -6.74
N ALA A 215 7.66 -11.69 -6.08
CA ALA A 215 6.89 -11.27 -4.92
C ALA A 215 5.42 -11.27 -5.30
N GLN A 216 4.64 -12.16 -4.68
CA GLN A 216 3.21 -12.26 -4.95
C GLN A 216 2.56 -11.01 -4.39
N VAL A 217 2.01 -10.18 -5.26
CA VAL A 217 1.39 -8.93 -4.83
C VAL A 217 -0.11 -9.09 -4.77
N TYR A 218 -0.68 -8.84 -3.59
CA TYR A 218 -2.12 -8.89 -3.37
C TYR A 218 -2.64 -7.48 -3.10
N LEU A 219 -3.72 -7.11 -3.79
CA LEU A 219 -4.37 -5.81 -3.65
C LEU A 219 -5.80 -5.98 -3.15
N ARG A 220 -6.22 -5.05 -2.31
CA ARG A 220 -7.60 -4.83 -1.88
C ARG A 220 -8.12 -3.53 -2.52
N PRO A 221 -9.12 -3.57 -3.42
CA PRO A 221 -9.70 -2.38 -4.02
C PRO A 221 -10.68 -1.70 -3.05
N HIS A 222 -10.69 -0.37 -3.03
CA HIS A 222 -11.64 0.43 -2.25
C HIS A 222 -12.85 0.94 -3.05
N PHE A 223 -13.04 0.41 -4.26
CA PHE A 223 -14.14 0.72 -5.16
C PHE A 223 -14.64 -0.56 -5.84
N LYS A 224 -15.80 -0.46 -6.51
CA LYS A 224 -16.34 -1.53 -7.34
C LYS A 224 -15.97 -1.29 -8.80
N TYR A 225 -15.71 -2.36 -9.54
CA TYR A 225 -15.40 -2.29 -10.96
C TYR A 225 -16.27 -3.26 -11.76
N ASN A 226 -16.88 -2.75 -12.84
CA ASN A 226 -17.64 -3.55 -13.78
C ASN A 226 -17.13 -3.29 -15.22
N PRO A 227 -16.44 -4.26 -15.83
CA PRO A 227 -15.94 -4.17 -17.20
C PRO A 227 -17.00 -3.84 -18.24
N GLU A 228 -18.23 -4.34 -18.06
CA GLU A 228 -19.32 -4.13 -19.03
C GLU A 228 -19.70 -2.66 -19.19
N THR A 229 -19.53 -1.90 -18.11
CA THR A 229 -19.83 -0.45 -18.07
C THR A 229 -18.64 0.40 -18.46
N ASP A 230 -17.46 -0.19 -18.65
CA ASP A 230 -16.23 0.52 -18.96
C ASP A 230 -16.04 0.62 -20.47
N ASN A 231 -16.03 1.85 -21.00
CA ASN A 231 -15.81 2.10 -22.43
C ASN A 231 -14.32 2.24 -22.79
N LEU A 232 -13.42 2.30 -21.79
CA LEU A 232 -11.98 2.44 -22.01
C LEU A 232 -11.26 1.08 -21.99
N ILE A 233 -11.94 0.00 -21.60
CA ILE A 233 -11.35 -1.33 -21.58
C ILE A 233 -11.10 -1.82 -23.02
N PRO A 234 -9.90 -2.37 -23.34
CA PRO A 234 -9.60 -2.85 -24.68
C PRO A 234 -10.54 -3.98 -25.15
N CYS A 235 -10.92 -4.87 -24.24
CA CYS A 235 -11.85 -5.96 -24.48
C CYS A 235 -12.66 -6.24 -23.20
N LYS A 236 -13.98 -6.09 -23.27
CA LYS A 236 -14.89 -6.26 -22.12
C LYS A 236 -14.87 -7.67 -21.55
N GLU A 237 -14.82 -8.66 -22.44
CA GLU A 237 -14.77 -10.09 -22.12
C GLU A 237 -13.50 -10.48 -21.35
N ALA A 238 -12.40 -9.74 -21.56
CA ALA A 238 -11.15 -9.93 -20.86
C ALA A 238 -11.12 -9.21 -19.48
N GLY A 239 -12.14 -8.43 -19.13
CA GLY A 239 -12.18 -7.66 -17.90
C GLY A 239 -12.53 -8.52 -16.68
N LEU A 240 -11.86 -8.24 -15.55
CA LEU A 240 -12.17 -8.86 -14.27
C LEU A 240 -13.03 -7.91 -13.44
N ALA A 241 -14.31 -8.24 -13.26
CA ALA A 241 -15.17 -7.53 -12.33
C ALA A 241 -14.76 -7.82 -10.88
N PHE A 242 -14.86 -6.82 -10.00
CA PHE A 242 -14.61 -7.00 -8.57
C PHE A 242 -15.45 -6.06 -7.71
N SER A 243 -15.66 -6.47 -6.47
CA SER A 243 -16.31 -5.65 -5.44
C SER A 243 -15.29 -4.98 -4.52
N LYS A 244 -15.72 -3.90 -3.85
CA LYS A 244 -14.92 -3.24 -2.82
C LYS A 244 -14.55 -4.25 -1.72
N GLY A 245 -13.27 -4.30 -1.35
CA GLY A 245 -12.74 -5.16 -0.29
C GLY A 245 -12.32 -6.56 -0.73
N GLU A 246 -12.62 -6.97 -1.98
CA GLU A 246 -12.20 -8.27 -2.53
C GLU A 246 -10.68 -8.36 -2.64
N ILE A 247 -10.07 -9.54 -2.45
CA ILE A 247 -8.61 -9.68 -2.57
C ILE A 247 -8.24 -10.15 -3.97
N LEU A 248 -7.43 -9.36 -4.65
CA LEU A 248 -6.95 -9.59 -6.01
C LEU A 248 -5.46 -9.94 -5.98
N HIS A 249 -5.09 -11.04 -6.63
CA HIS A 249 -3.69 -11.37 -6.89
C HIS A 249 -3.25 -10.73 -8.20
N ILE A 250 -2.24 -9.87 -8.15
CA ILE A 250 -1.72 -9.17 -9.32
C ILE A 250 -0.70 -10.04 -10.02
N VAL A 251 -0.97 -10.31 -11.30
CA VAL A 251 -0.16 -11.15 -12.17
C VAL A 251 0.83 -10.31 -12.98
N ASN A 252 0.37 -9.17 -13.53
CA ASN A 252 1.20 -8.28 -14.34
C ASN A 252 0.79 -6.80 -14.16
N ARG A 253 1.78 -5.91 -14.04
CA ARG A 253 1.66 -4.44 -13.93
C ARG A 253 2.38 -3.67 -15.05
N GLU A 254 2.88 -4.36 -16.09
CA GLU A 254 3.66 -3.77 -17.18
C GLU A 254 2.88 -2.68 -17.94
N ASP A 255 1.57 -2.88 -18.16
CA ASP A 255 0.73 -1.85 -18.79
C ASP A 255 0.35 -0.77 -17.76
N PRO A 256 0.58 0.52 -18.07
CA PRO A 256 0.34 1.62 -17.14
C PRO A 256 -1.15 1.89 -16.86
N ASN A 257 -2.07 1.40 -17.69
CA ASN A 257 -3.52 1.63 -17.59
C ASN A 257 -4.30 0.38 -17.19
N TRP A 258 -3.83 -0.81 -17.57
CA TRP A 258 -4.55 -2.07 -17.41
C TRP A 258 -3.69 -3.17 -16.81
N TRP A 259 -3.93 -3.51 -15.55
CA TRP A 259 -3.22 -4.59 -14.89
C TRP A 259 -3.91 -5.93 -15.10
N GLN A 260 -3.13 -7.01 -15.13
CA GLN A 260 -3.66 -8.37 -15.12
C GLN A 260 -3.75 -8.85 -13.68
N ALA A 261 -4.94 -9.28 -13.28
CA ALA A 261 -5.20 -9.78 -11.94
C ALA A 261 -6.14 -10.99 -11.99
N ARG A 262 -6.23 -11.69 -10.86
CA ARG A 262 -7.22 -12.75 -10.63
C ARG A 262 -7.76 -12.67 -9.21
N SER A 263 -9.01 -13.08 -9.01
CA SER A 263 -9.57 -13.20 -7.66
C SER A 263 -8.88 -14.34 -6.89
N VAL A 264 -8.58 -14.11 -5.62
CA VAL A 264 -8.01 -15.13 -4.72
C VAL A 264 -9.02 -16.25 -4.44
N VAL A 265 -10.32 -15.95 -4.46
CA VAL A 265 -11.41 -16.91 -4.17
C VAL A 265 -11.61 -17.92 -5.32
N GLY A 266 -10.93 -17.71 -6.45
CA GLY A 266 -11.03 -18.53 -7.65
C GLY A 266 -11.48 -17.69 -8.84
N GLY A 267 -10.92 -17.95 -10.02
CA GLY A 267 -11.26 -17.19 -11.22
C GLY A 267 -10.17 -17.23 -12.29
N GLN A 268 -10.58 -16.87 -13.50
CA GLN A 268 -9.66 -16.64 -14.62
C GLN A 268 -8.92 -15.30 -14.42
N THR A 269 -7.72 -15.20 -14.98
CA THR A 269 -7.00 -13.92 -15.06
C THR A 269 -7.75 -12.98 -15.99
N GLY A 270 -7.94 -11.73 -15.57
CA GLY A 270 -8.56 -10.69 -16.37
C GLY A 270 -7.95 -9.31 -16.11
N LEU A 271 -8.38 -8.33 -16.89
CA LEU A 271 -7.91 -6.96 -16.84
C LEU A 271 -8.67 -6.17 -15.77
N ILE A 272 -7.91 -5.45 -14.95
CA ILE A 272 -8.42 -4.46 -14.00
C ILE A 272 -7.78 -3.11 -14.33
N PRO A 273 -8.48 -1.99 -14.05
CA PRO A 273 -7.89 -0.68 -14.26
C PRO A 273 -6.73 -0.47 -13.28
N SER A 274 -5.61 0.05 -13.77
CA SER A 274 -4.45 0.35 -12.94
C SER A 274 -4.76 1.45 -11.93
N GLN A 275 -3.91 1.58 -10.91
CA GLN A 275 -3.98 2.72 -10.00
C GLN A 275 -3.92 4.06 -10.75
N TYR A 276 -2.99 4.20 -11.71
CA TYR A 276 -2.84 5.40 -12.52
C TYR A 276 -4.10 5.75 -13.32
N LEU A 277 -4.74 4.76 -13.96
CA LEU A 277 -5.96 4.98 -14.73
C LEU A 277 -7.12 5.46 -13.85
N GLU A 278 -7.29 4.85 -12.68
CA GLU A 278 -8.35 5.23 -11.74
C GLU A 278 -8.09 6.59 -11.08
N GLU A 279 -6.83 6.94 -10.77
CA GLU A 279 -6.47 8.28 -10.32
C GLU A 279 -6.82 9.32 -11.37
N LYS A 280 -6.51 9.05 -12.64
CA LYS A 280 -6.86 9.93 -13.77
C LYS A 280 -8.38 10.08 -13.93
N ARG A 281 -9.16 9.00 -13.76
CA ARG A 281 -10.64 9.06 -13.78
C ARG A 281 -11.21 9.93 -12.67
N LYS A 282 -10.62 9.86 -11.47
CA LYS A 282 -11.08 10.58 -10.29
C LYS A 282 -10.58 12.02 -10.19
N ALA A 283 -9.49 12.37 -10.89
CA ALA A 283 -8.95 13.73 -10.93
C ALA A 283 -9.94 14.77 -11.48
N PHE A 284 -10.91 14.35 -12.30
CA PHE A 284 -11.92 15.24 -12.91
C PHE A 284 -13.25 15.32 -12.14
N VAL A 285 -13.39 14.59 -11.02
CA VAL A 285 -14.58 14.65 -10.17
C VAL A 285 -14.40 15.77 -9.14
N ARG A 286 -15.28 16.78 -9.14
CA ARG A 286 -15.31 17.80 -8.07
C ARG A 286 -15.45 17.09 -6.72
N LYS A 287 -14.43 17.15 -5.86
CA LYS A 287 -14.56 16.75 -4.45
C LYS A 287 -15.41 17.82 -3.74
N ASP A 288 -16.45 17.39 -3.02
CA ASP A 288 -17.30 18.28 -2.22
C ASP A 288 -16.43 19.09 -1.23
N LEU A 289 -16.66 20.40 -1.18
CA LEU A 289 -15.90 21.42 -0.42
C LEU A 289 -15.93 21.27 1.11
N GLU A 290 -16.56 20.23 1.66
CA GLU A 290 -16.70 20.01 3.11
C GLU A 290 -15.67 19.04 3.70
N SER A 291 -14.82 18.45 2.86
CA SER A 291 -13.70 17.64 3.33
C SER A 291 -12.64 18.57 3.90
N SER A 292 -12.30 18.39 5.18
CA SER A 292 -11.21 19.14 5.83
C SER A 292 -9.93 19.12 4.98
N ASP A 293 -9.09 20.17 5.02
CA ASP A 293 -7.89 20.28 4.18
C ASP A 293 -6.95 19.06 4.24
N PHE A 294 -7.04 18.26 5.32
CA PHE A 294 -6.33 16.99 5.49
C PHE A 294 -6.88 15.82 4.66
N ASP A 295 -8.18 15.75 4.37
CA ASP A 295 -8.80 14.68 3.56
C ASP A 295 -8.60 14.87 2.05
N ARG A 296 -7.99 16.00 1.67
CA ARG A 296 -7.86 16.43 0.27
C ARG A 296 -6.94 15.50 -0.55
N HIS A 297 -6.05 14.74 0.10
CA HIS A 297 -4.93 14.04 -0.53
C HIS A 297 -5.00 12.50 -0.52
N GLU A 298 -5.94 11.86 0.19
CA GLU A 298 -6.01 10.39 0.24
C GLU A 298 -7.03 9.82 -0.77
N LEU A 299 -6.58 9.58 -2.00
CA LEU A 299 -7.32 8.75 -2.96
C LEU A 299 -6.79 7.31 -2.87
N GLN A 300 -7.17 6.57 -1.82
CA GLN A 300 -6.78 5.17 -1.70
C GLN A 300 -7.64 4.32 -2.66
N ILE A 301 -7.05 3.91 -3.79
CA ILE A 301 -7.74 3.12 -4.84
C ILE A 301 -7.58 1.63 -4.58
N TYR A 302 -6.34 1.21 -4.39
CA TYR A 302 -5.94 -0.12 -3.99
C TYR A 302 -5.07 -0.03 -2.74
N GLU A 303 -5.18 -1.03 -1.87
CA GLU A 303 -4.32 -1.23 -0.72
C GLU A 303 -3.56 -2.54 -0.90
N GLU A 304 -2.24 -2.51 -0.77
CA GLU A 304 -1.43 -3.72 -0.82
C GLU A 304 -1.55 -4.48 0.51
N VAL A 305 -1.86 -5.78 0.41
CA VAL A 305 -2.14 -6.63 1.57
C VAL A 305 -1.29 -7.89 1.60
N ALA A 306 -0.99 -8.36 2.81
CA ALA A 306 -0.34 -9.63 3.08
C ALA A 306 -1.31 -10.57 3.81
N ARG A 307 -1.22 -11.87 3.49
CA ARG A 307 -1.97 -12.91 4.19
C ARG A 307 -1.18 -13.37 5.41
N MET A 308 -1.75 -13.17 6.59
CA MET A 308 -1.18 -13.57 7.87
C MET A 308 -1.90 -14.82 8.40
N PRO A 309 -1.21 -15.71 9.13
CA PRO A 309 -1.86 -16.79 9.88
C PRO A 309 -2.86 -16.21 10.90
N PRO A 310 -3.79 -17.02 11.43
CA PRO A 310 -4.74 -16.56 12.44
C PRO A 310 -4.02 -15.90 13.63
N PHE A 311 -4.49 -14.72 14.04
CA PHE A 311 -3.90 -13.96 15.14
C PHE A 311 -4.92 -13.04 15.80
N GLN A 312 -4.71 -12.72 17.08
CA GLN A 312 -5.57 -11.80 17.79
C GLN A 312 -5.20 -10.34 17.47
N ARG A 313 -6.19 -9.55 17.09
CA ARG A 313 -6.01 -8.10 16.88
C ARG A 313 -5.78 -7.39 18.20
N LYS A 314 -4.91 -6.37 18.20
CA LYS A 314 -4.65 -5.54 19.38
C LYS A 314 -5.83 -4.64 19.70
N THR A 315 -6.53 -4.11 18.68
CA THR A 315 -7.67 -3.22 18.88
C THR A 315 -8.89 -3.61 18.04
N LEU A 316 -10.08 -3.44 18.61
CA LEU A 316 -11.38 -3.56 17.94
C LEU A 316 -12.06 -2.19 17.97
N ILE A 317 -12.27 -1.59 16.81
CA ILE A 317 -12.81 -0.23 16.70
C ILE A 317 -14.26 -0.28 16.20
N LEU A 318 -15.17 0.30 16.96
CA LEU A 318 -16.59 0.43 16.61
C LEU A 318 -16.90 1.86 16.15
N ILE A 319 -17.14 2.03 14.84
CA ILE A 319 -17.50 3.31 14.21
C ILE A 319 -18.97 3.29 13.84
N GLY A 320 -19.65 4.44 13.90
CA GLY A 320 -21.07 4.53 13.57
C GLY A 320 -21.68 5.81 14.12
N ALA A 321 -22.89 6.14 13.64
CA ALA A 321 -23.58 7.33 14.09
C ALA A 321 -23.91 7.28 15.59
N GLN A 322 -24.25 8.43 16.18
CA GLN A 322 -24.70 8.46 17.57
C GLN A 322 -26.01 7.68 17.72
N GLY A 323 -26.13 6.88 18.78
CA GLY A 323 -27.34 6.12 19.08
C GLY A 323 -27.49 4.75 18.40
N VAL A 324 -26.58 4.38 17.47
CA VAL A 324 -26.66 3.08 16.75
C VAL A 324 -26.27 1.85 17.59
N GLY A 325 -26.05 2.00 18.90
CA GLY A 325 -25.78 0.86 19.81
C GLY A 325 -24.32 0.43 19.96
N ARG A 326 -23.33 1.23 19.50
CA ARG A 326 -21.89 0.93 19.64
C ARG A 326 -21.48 0.58 21.07
N ARG A 327 -21.88 1.42 22.04
CA ARG A 327 -21.58 1.23 23.46
C ARG A 327 -22.22 -0.04 24.03
N SER A 328 -23.45 -0.35 23.61
CA SER A 328 -24.16 -1.55 24.05
C SER A 328 -23.46 -2.83 23.58
N LEU A 329 -23.03 -2.86 22.31
CA LEU A 329 -22.26 -3.98 21.74
C LEU A 329 -20.90 -4.13 22.44
N LYS A 330 -20.18 -3.02 22.62
CA LYS A 330 -18.90 -2.98 23.36
C LYS A 330 -19.03 -3.58 24.76
N ASN A 331 -19.96 -3.06 25.55
CA ASN A 331 -20.12 -3.48 26.94
C ASN A 331 -20.51 -4.96 27.04
N ARG A 332 -21.35 -5.44 26.13
CA ARG A 332 -21.75 -6.85 26.09
C ARG A 332 -20.57 -7.78 25.77
N LEU A 333 -19.69 -7.41 24.83
CA LEU A 333 -18.47 -8.18 24.54
C LEU A 333 -17.56 -8.30 25.77
N ILE A 334 -17.35 -7.18 26.47
CA ILE A 334 -16.48 -7.12 27.66
C ILE A 334 -17.05 -7.96 28.79
N VAL A 335 -18.36 -7.87 29.05
CA VAL A 335 -19.01 -8.62 30.13
C VAL A 335 -18.97 -10.13 29.87
N LEU A 336 -19.15 -10.56 28.62
CA LEU A 336 -19.16 -11.98 28.29
C LEU A 336 -17.75 -12.58 28.27
N ASN A 337 -16.74 -11.82 27.84
CA ASN A 337 -15.37 -12.31 27.67
C ASN A 337 -14.33 -11.34 28.29
N PRO A 338 -14.33 -11.14 29.62
CA PRO A 338 -13.49 -10.13 30.28
C PRO A 338 -11.98 -10.42 30.24
N LEU A 339 -11.61 -11.69 30.00
CA LEU A 339 -10.22 -12.12 29.83
C LEU A 339 -9.67 -11.85 28.43
N LEU A 340 -10.55 -11.66 27.43
CA LEU A 340 -10.16 -11.40 26.04
C LEU A 340 -10.28 -9.92 25.69
N PHE A 341 -11.26 -9.23 26.27
CA PHE A 341 -11.56 -7.84 25.92
C PHE A 341 -11.37 -6.89 27.08
N GLY A 342 -10.83 -5.71 26.78
CA GLY A 342 -10.79 -4.57 27.68
C GLY A 342 -11.22 -3.29 26.95
N THR A 343 -11.36 -2.21 27.70
CA THR A 343 -11.60 -0.87 27.13
C THR A 343 -10.84 0.16 27.96
N THR A 344 -10.57 1.31 27.36
CA THR A 344 -9.87 2.41 28.02
C THR A 344 -10.80 3.13 29.00
N VAL A 345 -10.24 3.60 30.11
CA VAL A 345 -10.93 4.54 31.00
C VAL A 345 -10.72 5.96 30.46
N PRO A 346 -11.78 6.69 30.07
CA PRO A 346 -11.64 8.04 29.55
C PRO A 346 -11.24 9.03 30.66
N PHE A 347 -10.53 10.07 30.28
CA PHE A 347 -10.13 11.16 31.16
C PHE A 347 -11.16 12.29 31.12
N THR A 348 -11.32 13.00 32.23
CA THR A 348 -12.15 14.20 32.29
C THR A 348 -11.58 15.27 33.21
N SER A 349 -11.83 16.54 32.86
CA SER A 349 -11.55 17.69 33.74
C SER A 349 -12.66 17.95 34.77
N ARG A 350 -13.77 17.21 34.70
CA ARG A 350 -14.90 17.35 35.61
C ARG A 350 -14.51 16.90 37.01
N ARG A 351 -15.10 17.47 38.05
CA ARG A 351 -14.95 16.95 39.42
C ARG A 351 -15.68 15.60 39.59
N PRO A 352 -15.10 14.65 40.35
CA PRO A 352 -15.78 13.40 40.68
C PRO A 352 -17.06 13.64 41.48
N ARG A 353 -18.10 12.86 41.21
CA ARG A 353 -19.32 12.79 42.05
C ARG A 353 -19.05 11.91 43.28
N GLU A 354 -19.90 12.00 44.30
CA GLU A 354 -19.73 11.28 45.58
C GLU A 354 -19.62 9.75 45.41
N GLU A 355 -20.28 9.17 44.40
CA GLU A 355 -20.25 7.72 44.11
C GLU A 355 -19.17 7.32 43.09
N GLU A 356 -18.50 8.28 42.46
CA GLU A 356 -17.52 8.02 41.40
C GLU A 356 -16.12 7.82 41.99
N LYS A 357 -15.50 6.69 41.64
CA LYS A 357 -14.10 6.42 41.97
C LYS A 357 -13.22 6.72 40.77
N ASP A 358 -12.07 7.34 41.04
CA ASP A 358 -11.04 7.60 40.05
C ASP A 358 -10.54 6.28 39.43
N GLY A 359 -10.34 6.28 38.11
CA GLY A 359 -9.88 5.11 37.35
C GLY A 359 -10.94 4.03 37.12
N GLN A 360 -12.20 4.23 37.55
CA GLN A 360 -13.28 3.26 37.30
C GLN A 360 -14.10 3.64 36.06
N SER A 361 -14.87 4.72 36.15
CA SER A 361 -15.69 5.23 35.03
C SER A 361 -14.97 6.33 34.27
N TYR A 362 -14.20 7.13 34.99
CA TYR A 362 -13.38 8.21 34.48
C TYR A 362 -12.09 8.32 35.30
N SER A 363 -11.03 8.79 34.65
CA SER A 363 -9.84 9.29 35.33
C SER A 363 -9.94 10.82 35.42
N PHE A 364 -9.92 11.35 36.64
CA PHE A 364 -10.17 12.77 36.91
C PHE A 364 -8.84 13.53 36.95
N VAL A 365 -8.66 14.47 36.02
CA VAL A 365 -7.44 15.29 35.89
C VAL A 365 -7.79 16.77 35.90
N SER A 366 -6.81 17.64 36.10
CA SER A 366 -7.05 19.09 35.99
C SER A 366 -7.22 19.50 34.52
N ARG A 367 -8.02 20.56 34.26
CA ARG A 367 -8.18 21.10 32.89
C ARG A 367 -6.83 21.53 32.30
N ALA A 368 -5.97 22.17 33.11
CA ALA A 368 -4.65 22.64 32.67
C ALA A 368 -3.73 21.48 32.25
N GLU A 369 -3.72 20.39 33.01
CA GLU A 369 -2.98 19.17 32.65
C GLU A 369 -3.51 18.54 31.37
N MET A 370 -4.84 18.44 31.24
CA MET A 370 -5.48 17.87 30.05
C MET A 370 -5.16 18.70 28.79
N GLU A 371 -5.21 20.03 28.86
CA GLU A 371 -4.86 20.92 27.75
C GLU A 371 -3.37 20.82 27.36
N MET A 372 -2.48 20.67 28.35
CA MET A 372 -1.05 20.45 28.11
C MET A 372 -0.81 19.13 27.37
N ASP A 373 -1.45 18.05 27.82
CA ASP A 373 -1.35 16.72 27.21
C ASP A 373 -1.92 16.67 25.80
N ILE A 374 -3.03 17.37 25.56
CA ILE A 374 -3.62 17.52 24.22
C ILE A 374 -2.64 18.23 23.28
N LYS A 375 -2.02 19.33 23.74
CA LYS A 375 -0.99 20.05 22.95
C LYS A 375 0.24 19.17 22.67
N ALA A 376 0.56 18.25 23.57
CA ALA A 376 1.62 17.27 23.41
C ALA A 376 1.24 16.06 22.53
N GLY A 377 0.01 16.00 21.99
CA GLY A 377 -0.43 14.91 21.11
C GLY A 377 -0.69 13.58 21.83
N ARG A 378 -0.90 13.59 23.16
CA ARG A 378 -1.10 12.36 23.96
C ARG A 378 -2.53 11.82 23.94
N TYR A 379 -3.47 12.60 23.41
CA TYR A 379 -4.88 12.25 23.31
C TYR A 379 -5.23 11.79 21.90
N LEU A 380 -5.88 10.62 21.81
CA LEU A 380 -6.43 10.10 20.56
C LEU A 380 -7.60 10.97 20.09
N GLU A 381 -8.52 11.25 21.00
CA GLU A 381 -9.66 12.13 20.78
C GLU A 381 -9.95 12.89 22.06
N HIS A 382 -10.43 14.12 21.89
CA HIS A 382 -10.87 14.97 23.00
C HIS A 382 -12.02 15.87 22.55
N GLY A 383 -12.82 16.31 23.52
CA GLY A 383 -13.95 17.20 23.29
C GLY A 383 -14.37 17.90 24.58
N GLU A 384 -15.18 18.95 24.43
CA GLU A 384 -15.74 19.69 25.54
C GLU A 384 -17.25 19.43 25.63
N TYR A 385 -17.73 19.15 26.83
CA TYR A 385 -19.13 18.96 27.13
C TYR A 385 -19.45 19.58 28.49
N ASP A 386 -20.46 20.45 28.51
CA ASP A 386 -20.90 21.16 29.72
C ASP A 386 -19.74 21.86 30.47
N GLY A 387 -18.89 22.57 29.72
CA GLY A 387 -17.73 23.30 30.26
C GLY A 387 -16.57 22.42 30.75
N ASN A 388 -16.67 21.09 30.62
CA ASN A 388 -15.66 20.14 31.05
C ASN A 388 -15.06 19.42 29.85
N MET A 389 -13.76 19.14 29.92
CA MET A 389 -13.06 18.38 28.89
C MET A 389 -13.19 16.88 29.14
N TYR A 390 -13.25 16.12 28.05
CA TYR A 390 -13.27 14.67 28.02
C TYR A 390 -12.34 14.18 26.92
N GLY A 391 -11.68 13.04 27.11
CA GLY A 391 -10.83 12.48 26.09
C GLY A 391 -10.26 11.12 26.43
N THR A 392 -9.70 10.46 25.43
CA THR A 392 -9.07 9.15 25.55
C THR A 392 -7.58 9.28 25.25
N LYS A 393 -6.72 8.91 26.19
CA LYS A 393 -5.26 8.89 25.98
C LYS A 393 -4.84 7.69 25.13
N ILE A 394 -3.78 7.86 24.35
CA ILE A 394 -3.20 6.78 23.54
C ILE A 394 -2.58 5.71 24.46
N ASP A 395 -1.89 6.12 25.53
CA ASP A 395 -1.27 5.22 26.51
C ASP A 395 -2.25 4.23 27.15
N SER A 396 -3.50 4.66 27.38
CA SER A 396 -4.54 3.78 27.92
C SER A 396 -4.88 2.61 27.00
N ILE A 397 -4.68 2.77 25.68
CA ILE A 397 -4.84 1.68 24.71
C ILE A 397 -3.72 0.67 24.92
N HIS A 398 -2.48 1.13 25.06
CA HIS A 398 -1.32 0.28 25.33
C HIS A 398 -1.45 -0.48 26.65
N GLU A 399 -1.94 0.16 27.71
CA GLU A 399 -2.20 -0.51 28.99
C GLU A 399 -3.12 -1.73 28.82
N VAL A 400 -4.21 -1.59 28.06
CA VAL A 400 -5.11 -2.72 27.79
C VAL A 400 -4.42 -3.80 26.96
N VAL A 401 -3.74 -3.40 25.87
CA VAL A 401 -3.04 -4.33 24.97
C VAL A 401 -1.93 -5.11 25.71
N ASN A 402 -1.18 -4.45 26.59
CA ASN A 402 -0.10 -5.05 27.38
C ASN A 402 -0.61 -6.11 28.38
N THR A 403 -1.90 -6.09 28.73
CA THR A 403 -2.53 -7.16 29.52
C THR A 403 -2.92 -8.39 28.68
N GLY A 404 -2.56 -8.43 27.39
CA GLY A 404 -2.90 -9.52 26.47
C GLY A 404 -4.35 -9.50 25.98
N ARG A 405 -5.08 -8.41 26.24
CA ARG A 405 -6.49 -8.23 25.85
C ARG A 405 -6.60 -7.38 24.58
N THR A 406 -7.61 -7.67 23.77
CA THR A 406 -8.01 -6.78 22.67
C THR A 406 -8.72 -5.56 23.24
N CYS A 407 -8.21 -4.37 22.94
CA CYS A 407 -8.80 -3.12 23.38
C CYS A 407 -9.97 -2.72 22.48
N ILE A 408 -11.18 -2.64 23.03
CA ILE A 408 -12.39 -2.21 22.31
C ILE A 408 -12.59 -0.71 22.48
N LEU A 409 -12.71 0.00 21.36
CA LEU A 409 -12.81 1.46 21.26
C LEU A 409 -14.08 1.86 20.51
N ASP A 410 -14.90 2.75 21.09
CA ASP A 410 -16.09 3.36 20.45
C ASP A 410 -15.85 4.83 20.10
N VAL A 411 -14.82 5.08 19.30
CA VAL A 411 -14.27 6.42 18.97
C VAL A 411 -14.93 7.07 17.74
N ASN A 412 -14.62 8.35 17.51
CA ASN A 412 -14.97 9.05 16.27
C ASN A 412 -14.15 8.50 15.07
N PRO A 413 -14.71 8.39 13.85
CA PRO A 413 -13.96 7.96 12.66
C PRO A 413 -12.66 8.73 12.38
N GLN A 414 -12.52 9.98 12.81
CA GLN A 414 -11.25 10.72 12.68
C GLN A 414 -10.09 10.04 13.41
N ALA A 415 -10.36 9.33 14.51
CA ALA A 415 -9.37 8.58 15.28
C ALA A 415 -8.70 7.46 14.46
N LEU A 416 -9.34 6.99 13.38
CA LEU A 416 -8.77 5.97 12.48
C LEU A 416 -7.47 6.44 11.81
N LYS A 417 -7.29 7.75 11.62
CA LYS A 417 -6.05 8.32 11.05
C LYS A 417 -4.83 8.06 11.93
N VAL A 418 -5.04 7.96 13.25
CA VAL A 418 -3.99 7.66 14.23
C VAL A 418 -3.90 6.15 14.47
N LEU A 419 -5.06 5.46 14.53
CA LEU A 419 -5.12 4.05 14.91
C LEU A 419 -4.80 3.07 13.78
N ARG A 420 -4.87 3.46 12.51
CA ARG A 420 -4.63 2.56 11.37
C ARG A 420 -3.14 2.33 11.12
N THR A 421 -2.46 1.71 12.07
CA THR A 421 -1.03 1.43 12.02
C THR A 421 -0.71 0.01 12.48
N ALA A 422 0.51 -0.45 12.19
CA ALA A 422 1.06 -1.72 12.69
C ALA A 422 1.10 -1.79 14.24
N GLU A 423 1.14 -0.63 14.88
CA GLU A 423 1.17 -0.51 16.33
C GLU A 423 -0.15 -0.98 16.96
N PHE A 424 -1.29 -0.50 16.45
CA PHE A 424 -2.61 -0.78 17.00
C PHE A 424 -3.36 -1.91 16.29
N MET A 425 -2.93 -2.29 15.07
CA MET A 425 -3.52 -3.34 14.23
C MET A 425 -5.05 -3.45 14.38
N PRO A 426 -5.80 -2.39 14.02
CA PRO A 426 -7.22 -2.35 14.29
C PRO A 426 -8.00 -3.32 13.42
N PHE A 427 -9.08 -3.86 13.98
CA PHE A 427 -10.21 -4.39 13.23
C PHE A 427 -11.37 -3.40 13.34
N VAL A 428 -11.72 -2.77 12.24
CA VAL A 428 -12.67 -1.65 12.18
C VAL A 428 -14.04 -2.16 11.76
N VAL A 429 -14.99 -2.13 12.69
CA VAL A 429 -16.38 -2.51 12.45
C VAL A 429 -17.25 -1.26 12.39
N PHE A 430 -17.89 -1.05 11.25
CA PHE A 430 -18.90 -0.01 11.07
C PHE A 430 -20.28 -0.53 11.45
N ILE A 431 -20.91 0.12 12.42
CA ILE A 431 -22.27 -0.14 12.86
C ILE A 431 -23.19 0.86 12.15
N ALA A 432 -23.87 0.37 11.10
CA ALA A 432 -24.79 1.15 10.30
C ALA A 432 -26.18 1.21 10.97
N ALA A 433 -26.83 2.37 10.84
CA ALA A 433 -28.24 2.51 11.20
C ALA A 433 -29.13 1.65 10.27
N PRO A 434 -30.27 1.12 10.77
CA PRO A 434 -31.25 0.43 9.92
C PRO A 434 -31.87 1.35 8.86
N GLU A 435 -32.56 0.78 7.86
CA GLU A 435 -33.20 1.56 6.80
C GLU A 435 -34.38 2.41 7.31
N LEU A 436 -34.62 3.54 6.62
CA LEU A 436 -35.51 4.64 7.02
C LEU A 436 -36.95 4.20 7.37
N ASP A 437 -37.47 3.15 6.73
CA ASP A 437 -38.83 2.65 6.99
C ASP A 437 -38.95 1.98 8.38
N THR A 438 -37.88 1.34 8.86
CA THR A 438 -37.73 0.89 10.26
C THR A 438 -37.48 2.04 11.24
N LEU A 439 -36.87 3.15 10.78
CA LEU A 439 -36.53 4.31 11.61
C LEU A 439 -37.74 5.22 11.93
N ARG A 440 -38.78 5.24 11.09
CA ARG A 440 -40.00 6.04 11.33
C ARG A 440 -40.77 5.61 12.59
N ALA A 441 -40.57 4.37 13.04
CA ALA A 441 -41.15 3.85 14.28
C ALA A 441 -40.33 4.23 15.54
N MET A 442 -39.09 4.68 15.39
CA MET A 442 -38.14 4.90 16.49
C MET A 442 -37.54 6.31 16.45
N HIS A 443 -38.24 7.30 17.04
CA HIS A 443 -37.75 8.61 17.51
C HIS A 443 -36.85 9.50 16.59
N LYS A 444 -37.01 10.83 16.71
CA LYS A 444 -36.28 11.87 15.92
C LYS A 444 -34.75 11.71 15.86
N ALA A 445 -34.12 11.21 16.92
CA ALA A 445 -32.66 10.99 17.02
C ALA A 445 -32.12 9.97 16.01
N VAL A 446 -32.98 9.11 15.45
CA VAL A 446 -32.57 8.02 14.56
C VAL A 446 -32.55 8.45 13.08
N VAL A 447 -33.33 9.48 12.72
CA VAL A 447 -33.29 10.08 11.37
C VAL A 447 -31.94 10.77 11.13
N ASP A 448 -31.45 11.50 12.14
CA ASP A 448 -30.12 12.12 12.11
C ASP A 448 -29.03 11.06 11.98
N ALA A 449 -29.18 9.92 12.68
CA ALA A 449 -28.26 8.79 12.57
C ALA A 449 -28.20 8.19 11.15
N GLY A 450 -29.31 8.16 10.40
CA GLY A 450 -29.34 7.68 9.02
C GLY A 450 -28.55 8.57 8.04
N ILE A 451 -28.68 9.90 8.18
CA ILE A 451 -27.93 10.88 7.37
C ILE A 451 -26.44 10.80 7.70
N THR A 452 -26.09 10.78 8.99
CA THR A 452 -24.71 10.63 9.44
C THR A 452 -24.10 9.29 8.97
N THR A 453 -24.86 8.20 8.98
CA THR A 453 -24.40 6.89 8.48
C THR A 453 -23.97 6.97 7.00
N LYS A 454 -24.74 7.65 6.15
CA LYS A 454 -24.39 7.86 4.74
C LYS A 454 -23.13 8.71 4.56
N LEU A 455 -23.01 9.80 5.31
CA LEU A 455 -21.82 10.67 5.30
C LEU A 455 -20.56 9.91 5.74
N LEU A 456 -20.66 9.16 6.85
CA LEU A 456 -19.57 8.33 7.36
C LEU A 456 -19.16 7.25 6.37
N THR A 457 -20.12 6.58 5.74
CA THR A 457 -19.83 5.58 4.71
C THR A 457 -19.13 6.21 3.51
N ARG A 458 -19.55 7.40 3.08
CA ARG A 458 -18.92 8.10 1.96
C ARG A 458 -17.47 8.48 2.24
N ALA A 459 -17.18 8.95 3.45
CA ALA A 459 -15.85 9.43 3.82
C ALA A 459 -14.90 8.31 4.29
N TYR A 460 -15.37 7.34 5.08
CA TYR A 460 -14.50 6.40 5.82
C TYR A 460 -14.65 4.93 5.41
N SER A 461 -15.52 4.59 4.46
CA SER A 461 -15.78 3.17 4.15
C SER A 461 -14.57 2.39 3.63
N HIS A 462 -13.49 3.05 3.22
CA HIS A 462 -12.25 2.39 2.84
C HIS A 462 -11.48 1.84 4.05
N TYR A 463 -11.76 2.36 5.26
CA TYR A 463 -11.15 1.90 6.50
C TYR A 463 -11.87 0.73 7.17
N PHE A 464 -13.11 0.43 6.77
CA PHE A 464 -13.93 -0.59 7.45
C PHE A 464 -13.54 -1.99 6.98
N ASP A 465 -13.30 -2.89 7.94
CA ASP A 465 -13.11 -4.32 7.68
C ASP A 465 -14.47 -5.04 7.61
N LEU A 466 -15.46 -4.59 8.40
CA LEU A 466 -16.80 -5.16 8.47
C LEU A 466 -17.85 -4.07 8.62
N THR A 467 -19.01 -4.27 7.98
CA THR A 467 -20.21 -3.43 8.20
C THR A 467 -21.35 -4.30 8.76
N ILE A 468 -21.93 -3.87 9.88
CA ILE A 468 -23.07 -4.51 10.53
C ILE A 468 -24.21 -3.49 10.58
N VAL A 469 -25.34 -3.82 9.95
CA VAL A 469 -26.59 -3.06 10.13
C VAL A 469 -27.21 -3.50 11.46
N ASN A 470 -27.41 -2.56 12.38
CA ASN A 470 -27.99 -2.85 13.69
C ASN A 470 -29.49 -2.57 13.70
N ASP A 471 -30.26 -3.50 13.15
CA ASP A 471 -31.73 -3.55 13.23
C ASP A 471 -32.23 -4.28 14.50
N ASN A 472 -31.43 -5.22 15.00
CA ASN A 472 -31.66 -5.96 16.23
C ASN A 472 -30.33 -6.16 16.97
N LEU A 473 -30.29 -5.76 18.24
CA LEU A 473 -29.05 -5.76 19.04
C LEU A 473 -28.47 -7.16 19.24
N ASP A 474 -29.31 -8.20 19.41
CA ASP A 474 -28.85 -9.58 19.60
C ASP A 474 -28.22 -10.12 18.32
N LYS A 475 -28.90 -9.96 17.17
CA LYS A 475 -28.36 -10.40 15.87
C LYS A 475 -27.08 -9.64 15.50
N ALA A 476 -27.04 -8.33 15.76
CA ALA A 476 -25.84 -7.53 15.53
C ALA A 476 -24.69 -7.98 16.43
N PHE A 477 -24.99 -8.33 17.68
CA PHE A 477 -24.01 -8.86 18.62
C PHE A 477 -23.47 -10.24 18.19
N GLU A 478 -24.34 -11.17 17.80
CA GLU A 478 -23.93 -12.49 17.29
C GLU A 478 -23.00 -12.37 16.07
N LYS A 479 -23.33 -11.48 15.13
CA LYS A 479 -22.47 -11.20 13.97
C LYS A 479 -21.12 -10.63 14.38
N LEU A 480 -21.11 -9.67 15.31
CA LEU A 480 -19.87 -9.06 15.80
C LEU A 480 -19.00 -10.09 16.53
N GLN A 481 -19.61 -10.92 17.38
CA GLN A 481 -18.91 -11.97 18.11
C GLN A 481 -18.30 -12.99 17.15
N ALA A 482 -19.08 -13.51 16.20
CA ALA A 482 -18.60 -14.47 15.22
C ALA A 482 -17.43 -13.90 14.38
N ALA A 483 -17.53 -12.64 13.97
CA ALA A 483 -16.45 -11.98 13.22
C ALA A 483 -15.16 -11.88 14.03
N VAL A 484 -15.24 -11.55 15.32
CA VAL A 484 -14.05 -11.44 16.19
C VAL A 484 -13.45 -12.82 16.48
N GLU A 485 -14.27 -13.85 16.67
CA GLU A 485 -13.81 -15.23 16.85
C GLU A 485 -13.12 -15.78 15.59
N GLN A 486 -13.61 -15.42 14.40
CA GLN A 486 -12.99 -15.77 13.12
C GLN A 486 -11.55 -15.23 12.99
N LEU A 487 -11.25 -14.05 13.55
CA LEU A 487 -9.89 -13.49 13.50
C LEU A 487 -8.85 -14.42 14.16
N CYS A 488 -9.26 -15.11 15.22
CA CYS A 488 -8.38 -16.02 15.94
C CYS A 488 -8.24 -17.39 15.29
N THR A 489 -9.11 -17.74 14.33
CA THR A 489 -9.18 -19.09 13.76
C THR A 489 -8.86 -19.13 12.26
N GLU A 490 -9.10 -18.04 11.53
CA GLU A 490 -8.89 -17.95 10.09
C GLU A 490 -7.73 -17.03 9.72
N PRO A 491 -7.00 -17.31 8.62
CA PRO A 491 -5.99 -16.40 8.09
C PRO A 491 -6.58 -15.05 7.71
N GLN A 492 -5.84 -13.97 7.98
CA GLN A 492 -6.32 -12.60 7.80
C GLN A 492 -5.52 -11.86 6.73
N TRP A 493 -6.17 -10.93 6.04
CA TRP A 493 -5.51 -9.99 5.14
C TRP A 493 -5.28 -8.67 5.85
N VAL A 494 -4.02 -8.28 5.98
CA VAL A 494 -3.60 -7.01 6.60
C VAL A 494 -2.81 -6.17 5.60
N PRO A 495 -2.79 -4.84 5.75
CA PRO A 495 -1.88 -4.00 4.98
C PRO A 495 -0.42 -4.49 5.06
N VAL A 496 0.29 -4.50 3.94
CA VAL A 496 1.70 -4.96 3.87
C VAL A 496 2.59 -4.22 4.85
N ASN A 497 2.38 -2.91 5.02
CA ASN A 497 3.11 -2.06 5.96
C ASN A 497 2.84 -2.36 7.45
N TRP A 498 2.01 -3.35 7.77
CA TRP A 498 1.84 -3.85 9.14
C TRP A 498 2.71 -5.06 9.46
N VAL A 499 3.31 -5.66 8.42
CA VAL A 499 4.08 -6.90 8.51
C VAL A 499 5.56 -6.67 8.30
N TYR A 500 5.92 -5.77 7.38
CA TYR A 500 7.30 -5.49 6.96
C TYR A 500 7.83 -4.17 7.50
#